data_AF-A0A2D6ANJ7-F1
#
_entry.id   AF-A0A2D6ANJ7-F1
#
_cell.length_a   1.000
_cell.length_b   1.000
_cell.length_c   1.000
_cell.angle_alpha   90.00
_cell.angle_beta   90.00
_cell.angle_gamma   90.00
#
_symmetry.space_group_name_H-M   'P 1'
#
loop_
_entity.id
_entity.type
_entity.pdbx_description
1 polymer ?
#
loop_
_entity_poly.entity_id
_entity_poly.type
_entity_poly.pdbx_seq_one_letter_code
_entity_poly.pdbx_strand_id
1 'polypeptide(L)'
;VKLGELYNSITLLPYGKEMVIQPVFFFKSRIKWLPREEEGDIDCRAVDAKVGDKYKACADCDFREWGKDENDENIPPPCTEIYNFLSIVRDQKNKDLNGQLVVISYMKTTFSEGRHILSKMRYSGGDMFSKKYRIYTKETKNALGEFFVYASDAGLTVEKEEYNQAIDAYGGWFDVRYDIKVDMDREEDIPTNNDDEFTKTDTAKATKQEKADAKTIAEEETIEF
;
A
#
# COMPACT_ATOMS: atom_id res chain seq x y z
N VAL A 1 8.40 8.76 13.40
CA VAL A 1 8.54 7.32 13.07
C VAL A 1 9.93 7.12 12.49
N LYS A 2 10.72 6.21 13.03
CA LYS A 2 12.06 5.86 12.49
C LYS A 2 11.94 4.85 11.37
N LEU A 3 12.96 4.77 10.52
CA LEU A 3 13.01 3.77 9.45
C LEU A 3 12.91 2.36 10.04
N GLY A 4 12.03 1.53 9.47
CA GLY A 4 11.77 0.18 9.96
C GLY A 4 10.90 0.11 11.21
N GLU A 5 10.25 1.19 11.65
CA GLU A 5 9.20 1.10 12.68
C GLU A 5 7.82 0.86 12.04
N LEU A 6 7.04 -0.01 12.68
CA LEU A 6 5.62 -0.18 12.46
C LEU A 6 4.88 1.01 13.08
N TYR A 7 3.88 1.52 12.37
CA TYR A 7 3.02 2.58 12.85
C TYR A 7 1.65 2.48 12.17
N ASN A 8 0.63 3.06 12.80
CA ASN A 8 -0.69 3.17 12.22
C ASN A 8 -0.72 4.31 11.21
N SER A 9 -1.03 4.05 9.94
CA SER A 9 -1.05 5.10 8.91
C SER A 9 -2.19 6.11 9.06
N ILE A 10 -3.24 5.79 9.83
CA ILE A 10 -4.40 6.66 10.07
C ILE A 10 -4.15 7.52 11.30
N THR A 11 -3.80 6.91 12.43
CA THR A 11 -3.61 7.64 13.70
C THR A 11 -2.19 8.16 13.90
N LEU A 12 -1.25 7.75 13.04
CA LEU A 12 0.19 8.04 13.12
C LEU A 12 0.87 7.55 14.41
N LEU A 13 0.19 6.68 15.17
CA LEU A 13 0.74 6.11 16.39
C LEU A 13 1.81 5.06 16.07
N PRO A 14 3.03 5.17 16.63
CA PRO A 14 4.07 4.18 16.43
C PRO A 14 3.80 2.93 17.28
N TYR A 15 3.92 1.76 16.66
CA TYR A 15 3.92 0.46 17.33
C TYR A 15 5.34 -0.01 17.70
N GLY A 16 6.38 0.58 17.09
CA GLY A 16 7.78 0.20 17.30
C GLY A 16 8.25 -0.85 16.28
N LYS A 17 9.27 -1.66 16.61
CA LYS A 17 9.82 -2.65 15.66
C LYS A 17 9.04 -3.97 15.61
N GLU A 18 8.17 -4.19 16.57
CA GLU A 18 7.36 -5.40 16.68
C GLU A 18 6.01 -5.09 17.31
N MET A 19 5.01 -5.90 16.99
CA MET A 19 3.69 -5.87 17.59
C MET A 19 3.10 -7.28 17.59
N VAL A 20 2.23 -7.58 18.55
CA VAL A 20 1.47 -8.83 18.55
C VAL A 20 0.07 -8.54 18.02
N ILE A 21 -0.39 -9.40 17.11
CA ILE A 21 -1.68 -9.25 16.45
C ILE A 21 -2.49 -10.53 16.63
N GLN A 22 -3.80 -10.41 16.72
CA GLN A 22 -4.72 -11.53 16.61
C GLN A 22 -5.55 -11.32 15.33
N PRO A 23 -5.28 -12.09 14.27
CA PRO A 23 -6.00 -11.96 13.01
C PRO A 23 -7.46 -12.34 13.19
N VAL A 24 -8.33 -11.52 12.59
CA VAL A 24 -9.79 -11.67 12.63
C VAL A 24 -10.31 -12.05 11.24
N PHE A 25 -9.81 -11.37 10.21
CA PHE A 25 -10.27 -11.63 8.86
C PHE A 25 -9.13 -11.47 7.86
N PHE A 26 -9.06 -12.43 6.94
CA PHE A 26 -8.11 -12.41 5.83
C PHE A 26 -8.85 -12.09 4.54
N PHE A 27 -8.30 -11.16 3.77
CA PHE A 27 -8.74 -10.90 2.42
C PHE A 27 -7.56 -10.55 1.52
N LYS A 28 -7.78 -10.73 0.24
CA LYS A 28 -6.84 -10.33 -0.80
C LYS A 28 -7.38 -9.10 -1.50
N SER A 29 -6.47 -8.26 -1.94
CA SER A 29 -6.76 -7.22 -2.92
C SER A 29 -5.76 -7.29 -4.06
N ARG A 30 -6.07 -6.68 -5.19
CA ARG A 30 -5.14 -6.54 -6.32
C ARG A 30 -5.06 -5.09 -6.75
N ILE A 31 -3.86 -4.64 -7.11
CA ILE A 31 -3.63 -3.29 -7.62
C ILE A 31 -2.69 -3.39 -8.82
N LYS A 32 -3.11 -2.86 -9.96
CA LYS A 32 -2.22 -2.55 -11.08
C LYS A 32 -1.79 -1.10 -10.95
N TRP A 33 -0.49 -0.90 -10.91
CA TRP A 33 0.11 0.43 -10.89
C TRP A 33 0.47 0.86 -12.32
N LEU A 34 0.36 2.14 -12.60
CA LEU A 34 1.03 2.73 -13.76
C LEU A 34 2.54 2.78 -13.50
N PRO A 35 3.36 2.70 -14.56
CA PRO A 35 4.79 3.00 -14.47
C PRO A 35 5.01 4.37 -13.80
N ARG A 36 6.12 4.54 -13.09
CA ARG A 36 6.41 5.81 -12.42
C ARG A 36 6.66 6.94 -13.41
N GLU A 37 7.08 6.58 -14.62
CA GLU A 37 7.28 7.46 -15.76
C GLU A 37 5.94 8.01 -16.28
N GLU A 38 4.85 7.27 -16.07
CA GLU A 38 3.48 7.61 -16.43
C GLU A 38 2.68 8.03 -15.18
N GLU A 39 3.20 9.00 -14.43
CA GLU A 39 2.60 9.60 -13.22
C GLU A 39 2.58 8.70 -11.97
N GLY A 40 2.64 7.37 -12.11
CA GLY A 40 2.73 6.42 -10.99
C GLY A 40 1.43 6.21 -10.21
N ASP A 41 0.28 6.41 -10.85
CA ASP A 41 -1.05 6.26 -10.24
C ASP A 41 -1.56 4.80 -10.24
N ILE A 42 -2.69 4.56 -9.58
CA ILE A 42 -3.43 3.30 -9.63
C ILE A 42 -4.21 3.23 -10.94
N ASP A 43 -3.83 2.31 -11.80
CA ASP A 43 -4.53 2.05 -13.05
C ASP A 43 -5.81 1.23 -12.84
N CYS A 44 -5.73 0.24 -11.95
CA CYS A 44 -6.87 -0.61 -11.62
C CYS A 44 -6.74 -1.18 -10.21
N ARG A 45 -7.86 -1.25 -9.49
CA ARG A 45 -7.96 -1.84 -8.17
C ARG A 45 -9.10 -2.86 -8.09
N ALA A 46 -8.80 -4.01 -7.49
CA ALA A 46 -9.79 -5.01 -7.09
C ALA A 46 -9.73 -5.19 -5.58
N VAL A 47 -10.70 -4.65 -4.85
CA VAL A 47 -10.73 -4.65 -3.38
C VAL A 47 -10.87 -6.06 -2.81
N ASP A 48 -11.53 -6.94 -3.54
CA ASP A 48 -11.75 -8.36 -3.18
C ASP A 48 -10.82 -9.34 -3.93
N ALA A 49 -9.90 -8.80 -4.75
CA ALA A 49 -9.05 -9.53 -5.69
C ALA A 49 -9.80 -10.40 -6.71
N LYS A 50 -11.11 -10.16 -6.94
CA LYS A 50 -11.93 -10.88 -7.92
C LYS A 50 -12.32 -10.02 -9.09
N VAL A 51 -12.75 -8.78 -8.88
CA VAL A 51 -13.21 -7.88 -9.95
C VAL A 51 -12.51 -6.53 -9.83
N GLY A 52 -11.87 -6.10 -10.92
CA GLY A 52 -11.27 -4.77 -11.00
C GLY A 52 -12.31 -3.69 -11.28
N ASP A 53 -12.00 -2.46 -10.89
CA ASP A 53 -12.77 -1.26 -11.25
C ASP A 53 -12.67 -0.91 -12.75
N LYS A 54 -11.53 -1.15 -13.39
CA LYS A 54 -11.27 -0.82 -14.80
C LYS A 54 -11.27 -2.04 -15.72
N TYR A 55 -10.69 -3.15 -15.26
CA TYR A 55 -10.59 -4.39 -16.03
C TYR A 55 -11.60 -5.43 -15.57
N LYS A 56 -11.81 -6.47 -16.39
CA LYS A 56 -12.71 -7.60 -16.10
C LYS A 56 -12.32 -8.36 -14.81
N ALA A 57 -12.94 -9.52 -14.59
CA ALA A 57 -12.55 -10.41 -13.50
C ALA A 57 -11.02 -10.63 -13.46
N CYS A 58 -10.43 -10.48 -12.28
CA CYS A 58 -9.02 -10.79 -12.01
C CYS A 58 -8.67 -12.24 -12.34
N ALA A 59 -9.67 -13.13 -12.45
CA ALA A 59 -9.54 -14.49 -12.90
C ALA A 59 -9.11 -14.60 -14.39
N ASP A 60 -9.43 -13.60 -15.20
CA ASP A 60 -9.24 -13.59 -16.66
C ASP A 60 -8.33 -12.43 -17.10
N CYS A 61 -7.74 -11.72 -16.13
CA CYS A 61 -6.94 -10.52 -16.38
C CYS A 61 -5.50 -10.88 -16.67
N ASP A 62 -5.01 -10.49 -17.84
CA ASP A 62 -3.67 -10.80 -18.30
C ASP A 62 -2.55 -10.20 -17.44
N PHE A 63 -2.82 -9.10 -16.76
CA PHE A 63 -1.83 -8.37 -15.95
C PHE A 63 -1.42 -9.07 -14.65
N ARG A 64 -2.03 -10.22 -14.32
CA ARG A 64 -1.71 -11.00 -13.12
C ARG A 64 -0.57 -12.01 -13.34
N GLU A 65 -0.20 -12.26 -14.58
CA GLU A 65 0.69 -13.35 -14.95
C GLU A 65 2.14 -12.90 -14.94
N TRP A 66 3.02 -13.78 -14.47
CA TRP A 66 4.48 -13.59 -14.54
C TRP A 66 4.98 -13.85 -15.95
N GLY A 67 6.09 -13.23 -16.33
CA GLY A 67 6.84 -13.62 -17.53
C GLY A 67 6.09 -13.41 -18.84
N LYS A 68 5.26 -12.37 -18.92
CA LYS A 68 4.49 -12.05 -20.13
C LYS A 68 5.28 -11.33 -21.22
N ASP A 69 6.51 -10.92 -20.92
CA ASP A 69 7.47 -10.47 -21.93
C ASP A 69 8.23 -11.70 -22.44
N GLU A 70 8.35 -11.83 -23.77
CA GLU A 70 9.02 -12.96 -24.43
C GLU A 70 10.51 -13.07 -24.04
N ASN A 71 11.08 -12.01 -23.46
CA ASN A 71 12.51 -11.91 -23.19
C ASN A 71 12.91 -12.19 -21.72
N ASP A 72 11.97 -12.23 -20.77
CA ASP A 72 12.29 -12.54 -19.37
C ASP A 72 11.09 -13.13 -18.61
N GLU A 73 11.17 -14.44 -18.34
CA GLU A 73 10.17 -15.20 -17.57
C GLU A 73 10.06 -14.72 -16.10
N ASN A 74 11.04 -13.97 -15.60
CA ASN A 74 11.07 -13.52 -14.20
C ASN A 74 10.48 -12.12 -13.99
N ILE A 75 9.89 -11.51 -15.03
CA ILE A 75 9.23 -10.21 -14.87
C ILE A 75 7.99 -10.34 -13.97
N PRO A 76 7.91 -9.56 -12.88
CA PRO A 76 6.76 -9.58 -11.99
C PRO A 76 5.50 -9.07 -12.70
N PRO A 77 4.32 -9.59 -12.33
CA PRO A 77 3.07 -9.15 -12.92
C PRO A 77 2.83 -7.67 -12.62
N PRO A 78 2.37 -6.87 -13.60
CA PRO A 78 1.99 -5.47 -13.37
C PRO A 78 0.90 -5.32 -12.29
N CYS A 79 0.01 -6.31 -12.19
CA CYS A 79 -1.02 -6.37 -11.17
C CYS A 79 -0.53 -7.14 -9.93
N THR A 80 -0.26 -6.42 -8.86
CA THR A 80 0.24 -6.97 -7.60
C THR A 80 -0.92 -7.51 -6.75
N GLU A 81 -0.83 -8.77 -6.34
CA GLU A 81 -1.72 -9.34 -5.33
C GLU A 81 -1.21 -9.02 -3.91
N ILE A 82 -2.10 -8.49 -3.09
CA ILE A 82 -1.81 -7.97 -1.75
C ILE A 82 -2.58 -8.80 -0.72
N TYR A 83 -1.88 -9.21 0.34
CA TYR A 83 -2.45 -9.94 1.45
C TYR A 83 -2.77 -8.96 2.57
N ASN A 84 -4.03 -8.96 3.03
CA ASN A 84 -4.48 -8.07 4.08
C ASN A 84 -5.08 -8.88 5.23
N PHE A 85 -4.73 -8.48 6.45
CA PHE A 85 -5.21 -9.12 7.67
C PHE A 85 -5.84 -8.06 8.56
N LEU A 86 -7.18 -8.04 8.63
CA LEU A 86 -7.88 -7.33 9.69
C LEU A 86 -7.56 -8.05 11.00
N SER A 87 -6.99 -7.34 11.95
CA SER A 87 -6.43 -7.91 13.16
C SER A 87 -6.69 -7.00 14.36
N ILE A 88 -6.74 -7.59 15.54
CA ILE A 88 -6.73 -6.87 16.82
C ILE A 88 -5.29 -6.81 17.34
N VAL A 89 -4.81 -5.63 17.72
CA VAL A 89 -3.50 -5.48 18.37
C VAL A 89 -3.57 -6.03 19.81
N ARG A 90 -2.61 -6.87 20.17
CA ARG A 90 -2.52 -7.54 21.49
C ARG A 90 -1.26 -7.10 22.23
N ASP A 91 -1.20 -5.82 22.60
CA ASP A 91 -0.10 -5.25 23.38
C ASP A 91 -0.52 -5.06 24.84
N GLN A 92 -0.23 -6.05 25.70
CA GLN A 92 -0.59 -5.95 27.11
C GLN A 92 0.16 -4.84 27.86
N LYS A 93 1.28 -4.35 27.34
CA LYS A 93 2.09 -3.31 27.98
C LYS A 93 1.57 -1.92 27.65
N ASN A 94 1.06 -1.73 26.44
CA ASN A 94 0.48 -0.47 25.99
C ASN A 94 -1.05 -0.56 25.85
N LYS A 95 -1.76 -0.10 26.88
CA LYS A 95 -3.23 -0.11 26.92
C LYS A 95 -3.87 0.70 25.79
N ASP A 96 -3.21 1.74 25.29
CA ASP A 96 -3.75 2.57 24.23
C ASP A 96 -3.72 1.83 22.88
N LEU A 97 -2.77 0.91 22.71
CA LEU A 97 -2.63 0.09 21.50
C LEU A 97 -3.40 -1.22 21.62
N ASN A 98 -3.54 -1.77 22.82
CA ASN A 98 -4.25 -3.03 23.05
C ASN A 98 -5.73 -2.94 22.64
N GLY A 99 -6.20 -3.91 21.85
CA GLY A 99 -7.57 -3.96 21.40
C GLY A 99 -7.87 -3.11 20.16
N GLN A 100 -6.90 -2.34 19.65
CA GLN A 100 -7.09 -1.60 18.39
C GLN A 100 -7.31 -2.55 17.21
N LEU A 101 -8.33 -2.27 16.39
CA LEU A 101 -8.51 -2.92 15.10
C LEU A 101 -7.63 -2.25 14.05
N VAL A 102 -6.84 -3.06 13.36
CA VAL A 102 -5.90 -2.62 12.32
C VAL A 102 -5.98 -3.54 11.11
N VAL A 103 -5.77 -2.99 9.91
CA VAL A 103 -5.53 -3.80 8.71
C VAL A 103 -4.03 -3.83 8.44
N ILE A 104 -3.46 -5.02 8.54
CA ILE A 104 -2.04 -5.23 8.23
C ILE A 104 -1.95 -5.63 6.77
N SER A 105 -1.56 -4.66 5.96
CA SER A 105 -1.41 -4.83 4.52
C SER A 105 0.01 -5.21 4.17
N TYR A 106 0.17 -6.31 3.44
CA TYR A 106 1.46 -6.75 2.93
C TYR A 106 1.84 -6.09 1.58
N MET A 107 1.27 -4.92 1.27
CA MET A 107 1.51 -4.20 0.01
C MET A 107 2.96 -3.71 -0.15
N LYS A 108 3.57 -3.23 0.95
CA LYS A 108 4.93 -2.65 0.95
C LYS A 108 6.01 -3.64 1.40
N THR A 109 5.68 -4.91 1.48
CA THR A 109 6.60 -5.98 1.88
C THR A 109 6.61 -7.07 0.81
N THR A 110 7.46 -8.07 0.97
CA THR A 110 7.53 -9.17 0.01
C THR A 110 6.25 -10.02 0.05
N PHE A 111 5.78 -10.39 -1.14
CA PHE A 111 4.64 -11.30 -1.33
C PHE A 111 4.80 -12.65 -0.59
N SER A 112 6.05 -13.10 -0.41
CA SER A 112 6.37 -14.32 0.35
C SER A 112 5.95 -14.22 1.81
N GLU A 113 6.15 -13.08 2.48
CA GLU A 113 5.85 -12.95 3.91
C GLU A 113 4.36 -12.95 4.21
N GLY A 114 3.55 -12.34 3.33
CA GLY A 114 2.09 -12.42 3.41
C GLY A 114 1.58 -13.86 3.24
N ARG A 115 2.21 -14.63 2.36
CA ARG A 115 1.94 -16.08 2.21
C ARG A 115 2.42 -16.87 3.42
N HIS A 116 3.59 -16.54 3.98
CA HIS A 116 4.15 -17.24 5.15
C HIS A 116 3.23 -17.13 6.37
N ILE A 117 2.75 -15.93 6.70
CA ILE A 117 1.84 -15.77 7.84
C ILE A 117 0.50 -16.48 7.60
N LEU A 118 -0.05 -16.40 6.38
CA LEU A 118 -1.28 -17.13 6.04
C LEU A 118 -1.10 -18.65 6.19
N SER A 119 0.03 -19.18 5.73
CA SER A 119 0.37 -20.61 5.91
C SER A 119 0.47 -20.97 7.39
N LYS A 120 1.13 -20.14 8.21
CA LYS A 120 1.19 -20.36 9.67
C LYS A 120 -0.19 -20.39 10.31
N MET A 121 -1.12 -19.53 9.87
CA MET A 121 -2.51 -19.54 10.34
C MET A 121 -3.26 -20.80 9.93
N ARG A 122 -3.11 -21.24 8.68
CA ARG A 122 -3.80 -22.44 8.17
C ARG A 122 -3.32 -23.72 8.85
N TYR A 123 -2.03 -23.81 9.16
CA TYR A 123 -1.42 -25.02 9.71
C TYR A 123 -1.24 -24.99 11.23
N SER A 124 -1.60 -23.91 11.93
CA SER A 124 -1.50 -23.86 13.40
C SER A 124 -2.59 -24.66 14.14
N GLY A 125 -3.61 -25.12 13.42
CA GLY A 125 -4.81 -25.73 13.99
C GLY A 125 -5.74 -24.71 14.65
N GLY A 126 -7.05 -24.99 14.63
CA GLY A 126 -8.10 -24.07 15.07
C GLY A 126 -8.53 -23.08 13.98
N ASP A 127 -9.32 -22.10 14.38
CA ASP A 127 -9.72 -20.98 13.52
C ASP A 127 -8.68 -19.86 13.53
N MET A 128 -8.93 -18.80 12.75
CA MET A 128 -8.01 -17.67 12.61
C MET A 128 -7.83 -16.86 13.90
N PHE A 129 -8.85 -16.86 14.77
CA PHE A 129 -8.87 -16.14 16.05
C PHE A 129 -8.17 -16.92 17.17
N SER A 130 -7.93 -18.21 16.97
CA SER A 130 -7.39 -19.13 17.99
C SER A 130 -5.92 -18.86 18.32
N LYS A 131 -5.24 -18.01 17.54
CA LYS A 131 -3.81 -17.72 17.67
C LYS A 131 -3.53 -16.22 17.53
N LYS A 132 -2.47 -15.77 18.18
CA LYS A 132 -1.89 -14.44 18.00
C LYS A 132 -0.46 -14.55 17.49
N TYR A 133 -0.04 -13.64 16.64
CA TYR A 133 1.23 -13.69 15.93
C TYR A 133 2.04 -12.44 16.25
N ARG A 134 3.33 -12.62 16.56
CA ARG A 134 4.26 -11.50 16.63
C ARG A 134 4.65 -11.13 15.20
N ILE A 135 4.38 -9.88 14.82
CA ILE A 135 4.84 -9.25 13.59
C ILE A 135 6.02 -8.36 13.95
N TYR A 136 7.09 -8.43 13.19
CA TYR A 136 8.25 -7.60 13.40
C TYR A 136 8.89 -7.21 12.07
N THR A 137 9.65 -6.13 12.08
CA THR A 137 10.39 -5.68 10.91
C THR A 137 11.74 -6.36 10.85
N LYS A 138 12.06 -6.94 9.69
CA LYS A 138 13.37 -7.52 9.39
C LYS A 138 14.02 -6.76 8.24
N GLU A 139 15.29 -6.43 8.39
CA GLU A 139 16.10 -5.88 7.30
C GLU A 139 16.44 -6.97 6.29
N THR A 140 16.23 -6.69 5.01
CA THR A 140 16.50 -7.59 3.90
C THR A 140 17.23 -6.83 2.81
N LYS A 141 18.15 -7.52 2.15
CA LYS A 141 18.94 -7.00 1.04
C LYS A 141 18.69 -7.85 -0.20
N ASN A 142 18.37 -7.21 -1.31
CA ASN A 142 18.33 -7.85 -2.63
C ASN A 142 19.02 -6.96 -3.67
N ALA A 143 18.92 -7.31 -4.95
CA ALA A 143 19.50 -6.54 -6.05
C ALA A 143 18.97 -5.09 -6.16
N LEU A 144 17.79 -4.80 -5.60
CA LEU A 144 17.16 -3.47 -5.58
C LEU A 144 17.59 -2.60 -4.40
N GLY A 145 18.34 -3.16 -3.43
CA GLY A 145 18.87 -2.44 -2.28
C GLY A 145 18.52 -3.06 -0.93
N GLU A 146 18.63 -2.26 0.12
CA GLU A 146 18.33 -2.61 1.51
C GLU A 146 16.97 -2.02 1.91
N PHE A 147 16.08 -2.86 2.42
CA PHE A 147 14.73 -2.47 2.81
C PHE A 147 14.22 -3.32 3.98
N PHE A 148 13.13 -2.88 4.60
CA PHE A 148 12.49 -3.57 5.71
C PHE A 148 11.27 -4.34 5.22
N VAL A 149 11.16 -5.60 5.64
CA VAL A 149 10.01 -6.46 5.37
C VAL A 149 9.32 -6.82 6.68
N TYR A 150 8.04 -7.14 6.60
CA TYR A 150 7.33 -7.73 7.72
C TYR A 150 7.65 -9.21 7.80
N ALA A 151 8.09 -9.65 8.97
CA ALA A 151 8.23 -11.06 9.29
C ALA A 151 7.27 -11.42 10.43
N SER A 152 7.00 -12.71 10.59
CA SER A 152 6.10 -13.23 11.61
C SER A 152 6.71 -14.41 12.34
N ASP A 153 6.36 -14.60 13.60
CA ASP A 153 6.66 -15.84 14.33
C ASP A 153 5.53 -16.88 14.20
N ALA A 154 5.73 -18.03 14.83
CA ALA A 154 4.67 -19.01 15.04
C ALA A 154 3.54 -18.43 15.92
N GLY A 155 2.34 -19.00 15.77
CA GLY A 155 1.16 -18.57 16.52
C GLY A 155 1.28 -18.90 18.01
N LEU A 156 1.16 -17.87 18.85
CA LEU A 156 1.02 -17.95 20.29
C LEU A 156 -0.43 -18.30 20.66
N THR A 157 -0.62 -18.90 21.83
CA THR A 157 -1.95 -19.16 22.39
C THR A 157 -2.65 -17.85 22.74
N VAL A 158 -3.97 -17.90 22.65
CA VAL A 158 -4.88 -16.79 22.92
C VAL A 158 -5.64 -17.11 24.20
N GLU A 159 -5.82 -16.11 25.06
CA GLU A 159 -6.65 -16.25 26.26
C GLU A 159 -8.14 -16.28 25.89
N LYS A 160 -8.99 -16.87 26.73
CA LYS A 160 -10.42 -17.02 26.43
C LYS A 160 -11.11 -15.68 26.14
N GLU A 161 -10.74 -14.63 26.88
CA GLU A 161 -11.27 -13.28 26.71
C GLU A 161 -10.82 -12.67 25.38
N GLU A 162 -9.56 -12.85 25.00
CA GLU A 162 -9.03 -12.38 23.70
C GLU A 162 -9.73 -13.09 22.53
N TYR A 163 -10.02 -14.38 22.67
CA TYR A 163 -10.74 -15.17 21.67
C TYR A 163 -12.17 -14.67 21.47
N ASN A 164 -12.91 -14.45 22.56
CA ASN A 164 -14.29 -13.94 22.48
C ASN A 164 -14.34 -12.55 21.83
N GLN A 165 -13.42 -11.64 22.19
CA GLN A 165 -13.34 -10.33 21.57
C GLN A 165 -13.10 -10.40 20.05
N ALA A 166 -12.31 -11.38 19.60
CA ALA A 166 -12.04 -11.57 18.18
C ALA A 166 -13.24 -12.15 17.43
N ILE A 167 -14.02 -13.03 18.07
CA ILE A 167 -15.31 -13.49 17.53
C ILE A 167 -16.28 -12.32 17.39
N ASP A 168 -16.41 -11.49 18.42
CA ASP A 168 -17.31 -10.34 18.40
C ASP A 168 -16.92 -9.35 17.29
N ALA A 169 -15.61 -9.08 17.16
CA ALA A 169 -15.07 -8.25 16.07
C ALA A 169 -15.32 -8.85 14.69
N TYR A 170 -15.21 -10.18 14.55
CA TYR A 170 -15.50 -10.87 13.30
C TYR A 170 -16.98 -10.77 12.92
N GLY A 171 -17.89 -11.01 13.87
CA GLY A 171 -19.33 -10.90 13.66
C GLY A 171 -19.70 -9.48 13.20
N GLY A 172 -19.26 -8.47 13.94
CA GLY A 172 -19.50 -7.07 13.58
C GLY A 172 -18.95 -6.68 12.20
N TRP A 173 -17.77 -7.18 11.82
CA TRP A 173 -17.21 -6.90 10.49
C TRP A 173 -17.91 -7.65 9.36
N PHE A 174 -18.27 -8.91 9.58
CA PHE A 174 -18.91 -9.74 8.56
C PHE A 174 -20.27 -9.19 8.14
N ASP A 175 -21.01 -8.60 9.09
CA ASP A 175 -22.31 -8.00 8.82
C ASP A 175 -22.19 -6.68 8.04
N VAL A 176 -21.21 -5.84 8.36
CA VAL A 176 -21.06 -4.49 7.76
C VAL A 176 -20.50 -4.51 6.34
N ARG A 177 -19.70 -5.52 5.97
CA ARG A 177 -19.02 -5.55 4.65
C ARG A 177 -19.97 -5.64 3.45
N TYR A 178 -21.23 -5.99 3.66
CA TYR A 178 -22.25 -6.08 2.61
C TYR A 178 -23.06 -4.79 2.45
N ASP A 179 -22.96 -3.84 3.40
CA ASP A 179 -23.81 -2.64 3.43
C ASP A 179 -23.15 -1.39 2.82
N ILE A 180 -21.85 -1.43 2.51
CA ILE A 180 -21.21 -0.32 1.80
C ILE A 180 -21.59 -0.41 0.32
N LYS A 181 -22.73 0.17 -0.04
CA LYS A 181 -23.00 0.59 -1.41
C LYS A 181 -22.02 1.70 -1.73
N VAL A 182 -20.94 1.35 -2.42
CA VAL A 182 -20.07 2.34 -3.05
C VAL A 182 -20.88 2.87 -4.23
N ASP A 183 -21.47 4.05 -4.07
CA ASP A 183 -22.05 4.77 -5.21
C ASP A 183 -20.92 4.97 -6.21
N MET A 184 -20.95 4.21 -7.31
CA MET A 184 -19.95 4.31 -8.38
C MET A 184 -20.17 5.56 -9.26
N ASP A 185 -21.16 6.37 -8.92
CA ASP A 185 -21.57 7.56 -9.65
C ASP A 185 -20.79 8.76 -9.11
N ARG A 186 -19.50 8.82 -9.39
CA ARG A 186 -18.78 10.10 -9.46
C ARG A 186 -18.30 10.29 -10.90
N GLU A 187 -19.27 10.49 -11.79
CA GLU A 187 -19.02 11.30 -12.98
C GLU A 187 -18.64 12.69 -12.45
N GLU A 188 -17.35 12.99 -12.47
CA GLU A 188 -16.91 14.37 -12.25
C GLU A 188 -17.44 15.18 -13.43
N ASP A 189 -18.46 16.00 -13.16
CA ASP A 189 -18.77 17.18 -13.95
C ASP A 189 -17.50 18.03 -14.02
N ILE A 190 -16.65 17.79 -15.01
CA ILE A 190 -15.60 18.72 -15.40
C ILE A 190 -16.36 19.94 -15.94
N PRO A 191 -16.33 21.10 -15.26
CA PRO A 191 -16.94 22.29 -15.81
C PRO A 191 -16.20 22.60 -17.12
N THR A 192 -16.92 22.45 -18.23
CA THR A 192 -16.46 22.94 -19.52
C THR A 192 -16.51 24.46 -19.45
N ASN A 193 -15.39 25.07 -19.09
CA ASN A 193 -15.18 26.50 -19.23
C ASN A 193 -15.14 26.83 -20.73
N ASN A 194 -16.32 26.95 -21.32
CA ASN A 194 -16.55 27.74 -22.52
C ASN A 194 -16.71 29.19 -22.06
N ASP A 195 -15.59 29.90 -21.95
CA ASP A 195 -15.58 31.35 -22.09
C ASP A 195 -14.36 31.71 -22.94
N ASP A 196 -14.63 31.90 -24.23
CA ASP A 196 -13.83 32.69 -25.14
C ASP A 196 -13.66 34.12 -24.60
N GLU A 197 -12.60 34.77 -25.09
CA GLU A 197 -12.33 36.22 -25.03
C GLU A 197 -11.33 36.67 -23.95
N PHE A 198 -10.04 36.35 -24.18
CA PHE A 198 -8.96 37.26 -23.79
C PHE A 198 -8.11 37.66 -24.99
N THR A 199 -8.15 38.95 -25.27
CA THR A 199 -7.61 39.67 -26.41
C THR A 199 -6.12 39.44 -26.65
N LYS A 200 -5.78 39.26 -27.93
CA LYS A 200 -4.42 39.40 -28.47
C LYS A 200 -3.90 40.82 -28.25
N THR A 201 -3.07 41.02 -27.23
CA THR A 201 -2.06 42.08 -27.18
C THR A 201 -1.00 41.69 -26.15
N ASP A 202 0.27 41.96 -26.45
CA ASP A 202 1.46 41.82 -25.58
C ASP A 202 2.41 40.63 -25.79
N THR A 203 2.52 40.11 -27.02
CA THR A 203 3.68 39.30 -27.46
C THR A 203 4.89 40.14 -27.96
N ALA A 204 5.07 41.38 -27.49
CA ALA A 204 6.12 42.26 -28.00
C ALA A 204 7.12 42.82 -26.96
N LYS A 205 7.10 42.39 -25.69
CA LYS A 205 8.00 42.95 -24.67
C LYS A 205 8.85 41.98 -23.83
N ALA A 206 8.73 40.66 -24.01
CA ALA A 206 9.52 39.71 -23.23
C ALA A 206 10.89 39.34 -23.85
N THR A 207 11.20 39.72 -25.09
CA THR A 207 12.42 39.26 -25.80
C THR A 207 13.61 40.23 -25.72
N LYS A 208 13.59 41.23 -24.83
CA LYS A 208 14.70 42.21 -24.67
C LYS A 208 15.36 42.22 -23.29
N GLN A 209 14.81 41.54 -22.28
CA GLN A 209 15.40 41.53 -20.94
C GLN A 209 16.41 40.36 -20.76
N GLU A 210 16.23 39.22 -21.45
CA GLU A 210 17.10 38.04 -21.31
C GLU A 210 18.43 38.08 -22.10
N LYS A 211 18.71 39.16 -22.84
CA LYS A 211 20.01 39.33 -23.53
C LYS A 211 20.97 40.33 -22.87
N ALA A 212 20.61 40.88 -21.71
CA ALA A 212 21.47 41.80 -20.96
C ALA A 212 22.28 41.11 -19.84
N ASP A 213 21.79 40.01 -19.26
CA ASP A 213 22.43 39.40 -18.08
C ASP A 213 23.36 38.21 -18.38
N ALA A 214 23.48 37.81 -19.65
CA ALA A 214 24.42 36.76 -20.08
C ALA A 214 25.79 37.29 -20.55
N LYS A 215 26.05 38.60 -20.42
CA LYS A 215 27.31 39.24 -20.87
C LYS A 215 28.24 39.67 -19.72
N THR A 216 27.89 39.39 -18.47
CA THR A 216 28.65 39.89 -17.30
C THR A 216 29.33 38.77 -16.47
N ILE A 217 29.31 37.51 -16.93
CA ILE A 217 29.93 36.37 -16.21
C ILE A 217 31.01 35.69 -17.08
N ALA A 218 31.64 36.41 -18.01
CA ALA A 218 32.67 35.85 -18.90
C ALA A 218 33.98 36.66 -18.93
N GLU A 219 34.23 37.53 -17.94
CA GLU A 219 35.45 38.36 -17.89
C GLU A 219 36.24 38.31 -16.56
N GLU A 220 36.03 37.32 -15.69
CA GLU A 220 36.78 37.21 -14.41
C GLU A 220 37.47 35.85 -14.16
N GLU A 221 37.90 35.11 -15.19
CA GLU A 221 38.86 34.01 -15.01
C GLU A 221 40.00 34.05 -16.04
N THR A 222 40.85 35.06 -15.88
CA THR A 222 42.25 35.00 -16.30
C THR A 222 43.07 35.69 -15.23
N ILE A 223 43.92 34.94 -14.50
CA ILE A 223 45.30 35.27 -14.09
C ILE A 223 45.85 34.10 -13.22
N GLU A 224 46.90 33.46 -13.77
CA GLU A 224 48.14 32.85 -13.22
C GLU A 224 48.19 32.43 -11.72
N PHE A 225 48.71 31.25 -11.32
CA PHE A 225 49.96 30.56 -11.68
C PHE A 225 49.84 29.03 -11.55
#